data_AF-A0A918FPP3-F1
#
_entry.id   AF-A0A918FPP3-F1
#
_cell.length_a   1.000
_cell.length_b   1.000
_cell.length_c   1.000
_cell.angle_alpha   90.00
_cell.angle_beta   90.00
_cell.angle_gamma   90.00
#
_symmetry.space_group_name_H-M   'P 1'
#
loop_
_entity.id
_entity.type
_entity.pdbx_description
1 polymer ?
#
loop_
_entity_poly.entity_id
_entity_poly.type
_entity_poly.pdbx_seq_one_letter_code
_entity_poly.pdbx_strand_id
1 'polypeptide(L)' 'MTTAEKRFQYDPEGRLVKASSPKGDNTYDYNDCGGLLKATGPSGDATYEYNNDGPRAAR' A
#
# COMPACT_ATOMS: atom_id res chain seq x y z
N MET A 1 17.45 -19.82 12.74
CA MET A 1 16.24 -18.96 12.74
C MET A 1 16.35 -18.06 11.53
N THR A 2 15.67 -18.40 10.43
CA THR A 2 15.65 -17.55 9.24
C THR A 2 14.69 -16.43 9.54
N THR A 3 15.21 -15.26 9.91
CA THR A 3 14.43 -14.02 9.89
C THR A 3 14.00 -13.85 8.45
N ALA A 4 12.76 -14.26 8.15
CA ALA A 4 12.08 -13.95 6.90
C ALA A 4 12.38 -12.50 6.54
N GLU A 5 13.22 -12.29 5.52
CA GLU A 5 13.70 -10.96 5.15
C GLU A 5 12.52 -10.19 4.56
N LYS A 6 11.93 -9.29 5.36
CA LYS A 6 10.90 -8.39 4.86
C LYS A 6 11.62 -7.20 4.25
N ARG A 7 11.32 -6.86 3.00
CA ARG A 7 11.85 -5.66 2.35
C ARG A 7 10.75 -4.63 2.26
N PHE A 8 11.00 -3.46 2.80
CA PHE A 8 10.08 -2.34 2.74
C PHE A 8 10.71 -1.26 1.86
N GLN A 9 9.96 -0.78 0.88
CA GLN A 9 10.32 0.35 0.04
C GLN A 9 9.47 1.53 0.46
N TYR A 10 10.13 2.67 0.61
CA TYR A 10 9.49 3.90 1.00
C TYR A 10 9.71 4.95 -0.08
N ASP A 11 8.68 5.76 -0.31
CA ASP A 11 8.76 6.97 -1.10
C ASP A 11 9.65 8.02 -0.41
N PRO A 12 10.21 9.04 -1.11
CA PRO A 12 10.89 10.18 -0.50
C PRO A 12 10.15 10.84 0.66
N GLU A 13 8.81 10.77 0.70
CA GLU A 13 8.00 11.27 1.82
C GLU A 13 7.98 10.33 3.05
N GLY A 14 8.68 9.19 2.99
CA GLY A 14 8.72 8.18 4.05
C GLY A 14 7.49 7.25 4.09
N ARG A 15 6.64 7.29 3.06
CA ARG A 15 5.44 6.44 2.95
C ARG A 15 5.77 5.09 2.35
N LEU A 16 5.19 4.01 2.87
CA LEU A 16 5.48 2.65 2.44
C LEU A 16 4.84 2.34 1.08
N VAL A 17 5.60 2.31 -0.01
CA VAL A 17 5.08 2.00 -1.36
C VAL A 17 5.11 0.51 -1.69
N LYS A 18 5.98 -0.27 -1.03
CA LYS A 18 6.06 -1.71 -1.25
C LYS A 18 6.57 -2.45 -0.02
N ALA A 19 5.94 -3.56 0.32
CA ALA A 19 6.35 -4.48 1.38
C ALA A 19 6.45 -5.90 0.82
N SER A 20 7.66 -6.34 0.49
CA SER A 20 7.94 -7.73 0.13
C SER A 20 8.11 -8.57 1.39
N SER A 21 7.37 -9.67 1.48
CA SER A 21 7.49 -10.63 2.56
C SER A 21 7.44 -12.06 2.00
N PRO A 22 7.90 -13.08 2.72
CA PRO A 22 7.83 -14.46 2.22
C PRO A 22 6.41 -15.00 2.08
N LYS A 23 5.39 -14.29 2.59
CA LYS A 23 3.97 -14.57 2.35
C LYS A 23 3.45 -13.94 1.05
N GLY A 24 4.24 -13.06 0.43
CA GLY A 24 3.92 -12.31 -0.79
C GLY A 24 4.27 -10.84 -0.69
N ASP A 25 4.12 -10.16 -1.81
CA ASP A 25 4.43 -8.74 -1.96
C ASP A 25 3.16 -7.89 -1.84
N ASN A 26 3.23 -6.88 -0.99
CA ASN A 26 2.22 -5.83 -0.91
C ASN A 26 2.73 -4.56 -1.62
N THR A 27 1.90 -3.91 -2.42
CA THR A 27 2.17 -2.61 -3.04
C THR A 27 1.10 -1.61 -2.62
N TYR A 28 1.51 -0.37 -2.44
CA TYR A 28 0.66 0.72 -1.99
C TYR A 28 0.90 1.95 -2.86
N ASP A 29 -0.18 2.49 -3.42
CA ASP A 29 -0.19 3.72 -4.20
C ASP A 29 -0.81 4.82 -3.37
N TYR A 30 -0.23 6.01 -3.37
CA TYR A 30 -0.70 7.17 -2.63
C TYR A 30 -0.95 8.35 -3.57
N ASN A 31 -1.87 9.23 -3.20
CA ASN A 31 -2.05 10.52 -3.86
C ASN A 31 -1.09 11.58 -3.30
N ASP A 32 -1.06 12.74 -3.94
CA ASP A 32 -0.23 13.89 -3.56
C ASP A 32 -0.53 14.41 -2.13
N CYS A 33 -1.77 14.23 -1.66
CA CYS A 33 -2.19 14.55 -0.30
C CYS A 33 -1.84 13.46 0.74
N GLY A 34 -1.15 12.37 0.36
CA GLY A 34 -0.81 11.24 1.24
C GLY A 34 -1.93 10.24 1.50
N GLY A 35 -3.05 10.35 0.81
CA GLY A 35 -4.14 9.39 0.85
C GLY A 35 -3.80 8.13 0.05
N LEU A 36 -3.96 6.95 0.66
CA LEU A 36 -3.76 5.66 -0.02
C LEU A 36 -4.82 5.50 -1.11
N LEU A 37 -4.42 5.39 -2.38
CA LEU A 37 -5.29 5.15 -3.54
C LEU A 37 -5.51 3.67 -3.81
N LYS A 38 -4.48 2.84 -3.60
CA LYS A 38 -4.56 1.41 -3.88
C LYS A 38 -3.63 0.64 -2.97
N ALA A 39 -4.09 -0.51 -2.50
CA ALA A 39 -3.27 -1.51 -1.86
C ALA A 39 -3.47 -2.83 -2.59
N THR A 40 -2.40 -3.49 -3.00
CA THR A 40 -2.47 -4.81 -3.63
C THR A 40 -1.58 -5.75 -2.86
N GLY A 41 -2.04 -6.97 -2.61
CA GLY A 41 -1.21 -7.96 -1.95
C GLY A 41 -1.74 -9.38 -2.09
N PRO A 42 -1.04 -10.38 -1.53
CA PRO A 42 -1.46 -11.77 -1.56
C PRO A 42 -2.79 -12.01 -0.84
N SER A 43 -3.24 -11.07 0.00
CA SER A 43 -4.53 -11.15 0.69
C SER A 43 -5.69 -10.55 -0.12
N GLY A 44 -5.42 -9.94 -1.27
CA GLY A 44 -6.39 -9.22 -2.11
C GLY A 44 -5.93 -7.82 -2.48
N ASP A 45 -6.65 -7.23 -3.43
CA ASP A 45 -6.55 -5.83 -3.80
C ASP A 45 -7.66 -4.99 -3.15
N ALA A 46 -7.31 -3.78 -2.75
CA ALA A 46 -8.20 -2.77 -2.23
C ALA A 46 -7.91 -1.45 -2.95
N THR A 47 -8.96 -0.79 -3.41
CA THR A 47 -8.84 0.50 -4.10
C THR A 47 -9.66 1.54 -3.34
N TYR A 48 -9.08 2.70 -3.14
CA TYR A 48 -9.63 3.78 -2.34
C TYR A 48 -9.72 5.02 -3.22
N GLU A 49 -10.93 5.54 -3.39
CA GLU A 49 -11.16 6.74 -4.17
C GLU A 49 -11.41 7.91 -3.22
N TYR A 50 -10.52 8.90 -3.27
CA TYR A 50 -10.66 10.17 -2.55
C TYR A 50 -11.22 11.20 -3.51
N ASN A 51 -12.55 11.30 -3.57
CA ASN A 51 -13.21 12.42 -4.23
C ASN A 51 -13.28 13.62 -3.27
N ASN A 52 -13.53 14.82 -3.81
CA ASN A 52 -13.64 16.08 -3.08
C ASN A 52 -14.69 16.09 -1.94
N ASP A 53 -15.49 15.02 -1.82
CA ASP A 53 -16.51 14.77 -0.78
C ASP A 53 -16.06 13.80 0.32
N GLY A 54 -14.79 13.39 0.35
CA GLY A 54 -14.24 12.44 1.33
C GLY A 54 -14.03 11.02 0.79
N PRO A 55 -13.40 10.13 1.58
CA PRO A 55 -13.02 8.81 1.11
C PRO A 55 -14.27 7.94 0.85
N ARG A 56 -14.46 7.51 -0.40
CA ARG A 56 -15.35 6.39 -0.72
C ARG A 56 -14.46 5.17 -0.96
N ALA A 57 -14.44 4.25 0.00
CA ALA A 57 -13.97 2.91 -0.29
C ALA A 57 -14.95 2.30 -1.29
N ALA A 58 -14.53 2.18 -2.56
CA ALA A 58 -15.29 1.43 -3.55
C ALA A 58 -15.27 -0.04 -3.10
N ARG A 59 -16.44 -0.56 -2.77
CA ARG A 59 -16.64 -1.90 -2.21
C ARG A 59 -16.82 -2.92 -3.31
#